data_AF-A0A976QJD4-F1
#
_entry.id   AF-A0A976QJD4-F1
#
_cell.length_a   1.000
_cell.length_b   1.000
_cell.length_c   1.000
_cell.angle_alpha   90.00
_cell.angle_beta   90.00
_cell.angle_gamma   90.00
#
_symmetry.space_group_name_H-M   'P 1'
#
loop_
_entity.id
_entity.type
_entity.pdbx_description
1 polymer ?
#
loop_
_entity_poly.entity_id
_entity_poly.type
_entity_poly.pdbx_seq_one_letter_code
_entity_poly.pdbx_strand_id
1 'polypeptide(L)'
;MAKQDLSKYQQSIVRNYYANLDTALLQRLGEQVTDLYLSEGKKRERLWKTVSSSLEKLGVSTSRVERIRENDDAKQLAALLNELLQKS
;
A
#
# COMPACT_ATOMS: atom_id res chain seq x y z
N MET A 1 4.73 -22.12 11.20
CA MET A 1 5.07 -20.86 10.49
C MET A 1 5.64 -19.89 11.51
N ALA A 2 6.95 -19.63 11.46
CA ALA A 2 7.63 -18.76 12.43
C ALA A 2 7.26 -17.30 12.14
N LYS A 3 6.47 -16.68 13.02
CA LYS A 3 6.37 -15.23 13.09
C LYS A 3 7.77 -14.73 13.45
N GLN A 4 8.41 -13.98 12.56
CA GLN A 4 9.67 -13.33 12.86
C GLN A 4 9.40 -12.31 13.97
N ASP A 5 9.66 -12.70 15.22
CA ASP A 5 9.53 -11.82 16.37
C ASP A 5 10.58 -10.72 16.26
N LEU A 6 10.18 -9.59 15.72
CA LEU A 6 10.98 -8.37 15.72
C LEU A 6 11.34 -8.02 17.17
N SER A 7 12.61 -7.67 17.42
CA SER A 7 13.06 -7.16 18.71
C SER A 7 12.22 -5.93 19.12
N LYS A 8 12.00 -5.70 20.42
CA LYS A 8 11.22 -4.55 20.94
C LYS A 8 11.64 -3.22 20.31
N TYR A 9 12.94 -3.06 20.04
CA TYR A 9 13.47 -1.88 19.35
C TYR A 9 12.99 -1.78 17.89
N GLN A 10 13.06 -2.89 17.14
CA GLN A 10 12.58 -2.97 15.76
C GLN A 10 11.06 -2.73 15.67
N GLN A 11 10.29 -3.25 16.64
CA GLN A 11 8.84 -3.00 16.73
C GLN A 11 8.54 -1.51 16.89
N SER A 12 9.31 -0.79 17.71
CA SER A 12 9.16 0.66 17.89
C SER A 12 9.44 1.43 16.59
N ILE A 13 10.48 1.05 15.84
CA ILE A 13 10.80 1.66 14.53
C ILE A 13 9.65 1.44 13.55
N VAL A 14 9.16 0.21 13.43
CA VAL A 14 8.05 -0.12 12.52
C VAL A 14 6.79 0.62 12.92
N ARG A 15 6.46 0.68 14.22
CA ARG A 15 5.28 1.42 14.70
C ARG A 15 5.39 2.91 14.40
N ASN A 16 6.52 3.53 14.72
CA ASN A 16 6.73 4.95 14.50
C ASN A 16 6.76 5.29 13.00
N TYR A 17 7.25 4.38 12.16
CA TYR A 17 7.21 4.55 10.71
C TYR A 17 5.76 4.71 10.21
N TYR A 18 4.86 3.81 10.61
CA TYR A 18 3.46 3.85 10.18
C TYR A 18 2.66 5.00 10.81
N ALA A 19 2.96 5.36 12.06
CA ALA A 19 2.33 6.49 12.75
C ALA A 19 2.66 7.86 12.15
N ASN A 20 3.68 7.94 11.26
CA ASN A 20 4.08 9.17 10.58
C ASN A 20 3.86 9.09 9.07
N LEU A 21 2.98 8.20 8.60
CA LEU A 21 2.60 8.19 7.19
C LEU A 21 1.93 9.51 6.81
N ASP A 22 2.24 9.99 5.61
CA ASP A 22 1.63 11.19 5.05
C ASP A 22 0.12 10.95 4.83
N THR A 23 -0.71 11.54 5.68
CA THR A 23 -2.17 11.43 5.62
C THR A 23 -2.72 11.88 4.26
N ALA A 24 -2.13 12.90 3.63
CA ALA A 24 -2.56 13.37 2.32
C ALA A 24 -2.24 12.34 1.22
N LEU A 25 -1.11 11.64 1.35
CA LEU A 25 -0.76 10.55 0.46
C LEU A 25 -1.68 9.33 0.65
N LEU A 26 -2.06 9.01 1.89
CA LEU A 26 -3.03 7.95 2.18
C LEU A 26 -4.42 8.25 1.62
N GLN A 27 -4.89 9.49 1.75
CA GLN A 27 -6.16 9.94 1.16
C GLN A 27 -6.14 9.81 -0.37
N ARG A 28 -5.08 10.30 -1.03
CA ARG A 28 -4.89 10.15 -2.48
C ARG A 28 -4.82 8.70 -2.92
N LEU A 29 -4.19 7.83 -2.13
CA LEU A 29 -4.18 6.40 -2.42
C LEU A 29 -5.61 5.84 -2.40
N GLY A 30 -6.46 6.24 -1.45
CA GLY A 30 -7.88 5.85 -1.41
C GLY A 30 -8.67 6.25 -2.66
N GLU A 31 -8.46 7.46 -3.16
CA GLU A 31 -9.03 7.91 -4.44
C GLU A 31 -8.53 7.04 -5.59
N GLN A 32 -7.21 6.78 -5.67
CA GLN A 32 -6.60 5.96 -6.70
C GLN A 32 -7.10 4.51 -6.69
N VAL A 33 -7.34 3.92 -5.52
CA VAL A 33 -7.93 2.57 -5.40
C VAL A 33 -9.33 2.54 -6.00
N THR A 34 -10.14 3.56 -5.71
CA THR A 34 -11.51 3.67 -6.25
C THR A 34 -11.49 3.86 -7.78
N ASP A 35 -10.63 4.76 -8.27
CA ASP A 35 -10.42 4.96 -9.71
C ASP A 35 -9.94 3.70 -10.41
N LEU A 36 -9.08 2.93 -9.74
CA LEU A 36 -8.60 1.66 -10.26
C LEU A 36 -9.76 0.70 -10.50
N TYR A 37 -10.69 0.54 -9.54
CA TYR A 37 -11.89 -0.31 -9.71
C TYR A 37 -12.75 0.07 -10.91
N LEU A 38 -12.80 1.35 -11.28
CA LEU A 38 -13.60 1.86 -12.40
C LEU A 38 -12.83 1.91 -13.72
N SER A 39 -11.54 1.57 -13.71
CA SER A 39 -10.66 1.70 -14.87
C SER A 39 -10.32 0.35 -15.48
N GLU A 40 -10.18 0.34 -16.81
CA GLU A 40 -9.80 -0.82 -17.60
C GLU A 40 -8.72 -0.46 -18.64
N GLY A 41 -8.12 -1.49 -19.23
CA GLY A 41 -7.12 -1.39 -20.30
C GLY A 41 -5.96 -0.44 -20.00
N LYS A 42 -5.58 0.38 -20.98
CA LYS A 42 -4.44 1.31 -20.87
C LYS A 42 -4.57 2.33 -19.73
N LYS A 43 -5.80 2.70 -19.35
CA LYS A 43 -6.03 3.64 -18.22
C LYS A 43 -5.67 2.96 -16.90
N ARG A 44 -6.10 1.71 -16.72
CA ARG A 44 -5.80 0.90 -15.55
C ARG A 44 -4.31 0.66 -15.38
N GLU A 45 -3.61 0.31 -16.46
CA GLU A 45 -2.16 0.13 -16.44
C GLU A 45 -1.41 1.40 -16.00
N ARG A 46 -1.87 2.58 -16.43
CA ARG A 46 -1.30 3.87 -16.00
C ARG A 46 -1.59 4.15 -14.53
N LEU A 47 -2.82 3.90 -14.07
CA LEU A 47 -3.19 4.05 -12.66
C LEU A 47 -2.33 3.16 -11.76
N TRP A 48 -2.07 1.91 -12.16
CA TRP A 48 -1.18 1.03 -11.41
C TRP A 48 0.23 1.57 -11.23
N LYS A 49 0.79 2.27 -12.21
CA LYS A 49 2.11 2.91 -12.07
C LYS A 49 2.08 3.96 -10.96
N THR A 50 1.04 4.78 -10.93
CA THR A 50 0.88 5.81 -9.91
C THR A 50 0.63 5.21 -8.52
N VAL A 51 -0.27 4.22 -8.42
CA VAL A 51 -0.56 3.48 -7.18
C VAL A 51 0.71 2.85 -6.62
N SER A 52 1.49 2.18 -7.47
CA SER A 52 2.73 1.51 -7.04
C SER A 52 3.72 2.51 -6.45
N SER A 53 3.90 3.66 -7.10
CA SER A 53 4.76 4.74 -6.58
C SER A 53 4.25 5.33 -5.26
N SER A 54 2.93 5.49 -5.09
CA SER A 54 2.34 5.93 -3.81
C SER A 54 2.62 4.92 -2.69
N LEU A 55 2.46 3.62 -2.95
CA LEU A 55 2.70 2.56 -1.96
C LEU A 55 4.17 2.48 -1.53
N GLU A 56 5.10 2.63 -2.46
CA GLU A 56 6.55 2.68 -2.15
C GLU A 56 6.91 3.87 -1.27
N LYS A 57 6.32 5.05 -1.53
CA LYS A 57 6.49 6.24 -0.69
C LYS A 57 5.91 6.07 0.73
N LEU A 58 4.86 5.25 0.84
CA LEU A 58 4.29 4.83 2.13
C LEU A 58 5.05 3.65 2.77
N GLY A 59 6.18 3.24 2.18
CA GLY A 59 7.07 2.20 2.72
C GLY A 59 6.57 0.79 2.61
N VAL A 60 5.59 0.55 1.74
CA VAL A 60 5.23 -0.82 1.39
C VAL A 60 6.38 -1.43 0.60
N SER A 61 6.83 -2.61 1.01
CA SER A 61 7.91 -3.32 0.32
C SER A 61 7.59 -3.52 -1.16
N THR A 62 8.54 -3.23 -2.05
CA THR A 62 8.38 -3.37 -3.51
C THR A 62 7.87 -4.75 -3.92
N SER A 63 8.38 -5.83 -3.33
CA SER A 63 7.91 -7.20 -3.65
C SER A 63 6.42 -7.43 -3.33
N ARG A 64 5.86 -6.73 -2.33
CA ARG A 64 4.42 -6.78 -2.02
C ARG A 64 3.62 -5.97 -3.03
N VAL A 65 4.13 -4.80 -3.43
CA VAL A 65 3.51 -3.95 -4.46
C VAL A 65 3.48 -4.66 -5.82
N GLU A 66 4.60 -5.24 -6.24
CA GLU A 66 4.72 -6.00 -7.49
C GLU A 66 3.75 -7.16 -7.53
N ARG A 67 3.69 -7.99 -6.46
CA ARG A 67 2.74 -9.11 -6.40
C ARG A 67 1.29 -8.66 -6.57
N ILE A 68 0.88 -7.57 -5.92
CA ILE A 68 -0.49 -7.06 -6.03
C ILE A 68 -0.76 -6.56 -7.46
N ARG A 69 0.19 -5.81 -8.03
CA ARG A 69 0.10 -5.25 -9.39
C ARG A 69 0.08 -6.34 -10.47
N GLU A 70 0.93 -7.36 -10.37
CA GLU A 70 1.02 -8.47 -11.34
C GLU A 70 -0.27 -9.28 -11.40
N ASN A 71 -0.93 -9.46 -10.25
CA ASN A 71 -2.23 -10.12 -10.17
C ASN A 71 -3.41 -9.19 -10.54
N ASP A 72 -3.13 -7.92 -10.83
CA ASP A 72 -4.13 -6.91 -11.11
C ASP A 72 -5.24 -6.82 -10.02
N ASP A 73 -4.87 -7.12 -8.76
CA ASP A 73 -5.83 -7.38 -7.69
C ASP A 73 -6.19 -6.10 -6.91
N ALA A 74 -7.23 -5.41 -7.39
CA ALA A 74 -7.76 -4.22 -6.72
C ALA A 74 -8.37 -4.52 -5.34
N LYS A 75 -8.80 -5.75 -5.06
CA LYS A 75 -9.32 -6.15 -3.74
C LYS A 75 -8.20 -6.27 -2.74
N GLN A 76 -7.10 -6.89 -3.14
CA GLN A 76 -5.91 -6.99 -2.31
C GLN A 76 -5.29 -5.62 -2.03
N LEU A 77 -5.32 -4.71 -3.02
CA LEU A 77 -4.93 -3.32 -2.84
C LEU A 77 -5.81 -2.58 -1.82
N ALA A 78 -7.13 -2.73 -1.90
CA ALA A 78 -8.06 -2.13 -0.93
C ALA A 78 -7.84 -2.66 0.50
N ALA A 79 -7.55 -3.96 0.64
CA ALA A 79 -7.20 -4.56 1.92
C ALA A 79 -5.90 -3.97 2.49
N LEU A 80 -4.88 -3.76 1.65
CA LEU A 80 -3.64 -3.11 2.03
C LEU A 80 -3.87 -1.65 2.45
N LEU A 81 -4.70 -0.89 1.73
CA LEU A 81 -5.06 0.47 2.13
C LEU A 81 -5.69 0.50 3.52
N ASN A 82 -6.64 -0.40 3.80
CA ASN A 82 -7.25 -0.50 5.13
C ASN A 82 -6.23 -0.85 6.22
N GLU A 83 -5.26 -1.73 5.94
CA GLU A 83 -4.17 -2.04 6.86
C GLU A 83 -3.33 -0.79 7.17
N LEU A 84 -3.00 0.01 6.15
CA LEU A 84 -2.24 1.26 6.32
C LEU A 84 -3.03 2.30 7.13
N LEU A 85 -4.33 2.45 6.87
CA LEU A 85 -5.21 3.35 7.61
C LEU A 85 -5.35 2.96 9.09
N GLN A 86 -5.36 1.66 9.40
CA GLN A 86 -5.43 1.18 10.79
C GLN A 86 -4.11 1.35 11.57
N LYS A 87 -3.00 1.53 10.85
CA LYS A 87 -1.65 1.69 11.44
C LYS A 87 -1.17 3.15 11.45
N SER A 88 -1.88 4.04 10.76
CA SER A 88 -1.63 5.48 10.72
C SER A 88 -2.11 6.19 11.98
#